data_AF-A0A914D3I6-F1
#
_entry.id   AF-A0A914D3I6-F1
#
_cell.length_a   1.000
_cell.length_b   1.000
_cell.length_c   1.000
_cell.angle_alpha   90.00
_cell.angle_beta   90.00
_cell.angle_gamma   90.00
#
_symmetry.space_group_name_H-M   'P 1'
#
loop_
_entity.id
_entity.type
_entity.pdbx_description
1 polymer ?
#
loop_
_entity_poly.entity_id
_entity_poly.type
_entity_poly.pdbx_seq_one_letter_code
_entity_poly.pdbx_strand_id
1 'polypeptide(L)'
;MIILGIVLLIFIFTSAFSRSPLETIAEDFGGYDFTNRTNAQINADVRSFSVIMILLLAIFIVVQLWFFEVIYRFYHFLKDRETSFNFHMDTDFRIGD
;
A
#
# COMPACT_ATOMS: atom_id res chain seq x y z
N MET A 1 -7.22 2.53 -3.02
CA MET A 1 -5.95 2.18 -2.36
C MET A 1 -5.56 0.71 -2.55
N ILE A 2 -6.43 -0.25 -2.22
CA ILE A 2 -6.15 -1.69 -2.39
C ILE A 2 -5.92 -2.08 -3.86
N ILE A 3 -6.82 -1.66 -4.76
CA ILE A 3 -6.73 -1.96 -6.20
C ILE A 3 -5.41 -1.44 -6.78
N LEU A 4 -5.00 -0.22 -6.39
CA LEU A 4 -3.73 0.37 -6.81
C LEU A 4 -2.52 -0.44 -6.30
N GLY A 5 -2.58 -0.91 -5.05
CA GLY A 5 -1.54 -1.76 -4.47
C GLY A 5 -1.42 -3.12 -5.16
N ILE A 6 -2.56 -3.73 -5.52
CA ILE A 6 -2.60 -5.01 -6.26
C ILE A 6 -2.04 -4.82 -7.68
N VAL A 7 -2.42 -3.73 -8.38
CA VAL A 7 -1.90 -3.41 -9.71
C VAL A 7 -0.38 -3.19 -9.66
N LEU A 8 0.13 -2.46 -8.66
CA LEU A 8 1.57 -2.28 -8.44
C LEU A 8 2.30 -3.60 -8.15
N LEU A 9 1.68 -4.50 -7.39
CA LEU A 9 2.24 -5.83 -7.11
C LEU A 9 2.32 -6.69 -8.38
N ILE A 10 1.26 -6.72 -9.18
CA ILE A 10 1.21 -7.42 -10.47
C ILE A 10 2.24 -6.82 -11.43
N PHE A 11 2.36 -5.50 -11.46
CA PHE A 11 3.35 -4.79 -12.25
C PHE A 11 4.78 -5.22 -11.87
N ILE A 12 5.13 -5.25 -10.57
CA ILE A 12 6.46 -5.72 -10.13
C ILE A 12 6.69 -7.18 -10.48
N PHE A 13 5.70 -8.06 -10.25
CA PHE A 13 5.80 -9.47 -10.61
C PHE A 13 6.09 -9.63 -12.10
N THR A 14 5.34 -8.92 -12.94
CA THR A 14 5.51 -8.95 -14.40
C THR A 14 6.88 -8.38 -14.82
N SER A 15 7.33 -7.32 -14.14
CA SER A 15 8.64 -6.70 -14.37
C SER A 15 9.80 -7.62 -13.95
N ALA A 16 9.62 -8.47 -12.93
CA ALA A 16 10.65 -9.43 -12.53
C ALA A 16 10.86 -10.53 -13.58
N PHE A 17 9.85 -10.82 -14.41
CA PHE A 17 9.92 -11.83 -15.48
C PHE A 17 10.32 -11.25 -16.84
N SER A 18 10.19 -9.94 -17.07
CA SER A 18 10.51 -9.31 -18.35
C SER A 18 11.16 -7.94 -18.17
N ARG A 19 12.29 -7.72 -18.85
CA ARG A 19 13.05 -6.46 -18.79
C ARG A 19 12.47 -5.34 -19.64
N SER A 20 11.83 -5.67 -20.76
CA SER A 20 11.32 -4.68 -21.71
C SER A 20 10.37 -3.66 -21.07
N PRO A 21 9.38 -4.04 -20.23
CA PRO A 21 8.53 -3.07 -19.53
C PRO A 21 9.28 -2.20 -18.52
N LEU A 22 10.35 -2.74 -17.92
CA LEU A 22 11.18 -2.07 -16.93
C LEU A 22 12.08 -1.01 -17.56
N GLU A 23 12.64 -1.32 -18.73
CA GLU A 23 13.43 -0.40 -19.53
C GLU A 23 12.58 0.77 -20.01
N THR A 24 11.39 0.52 -20.57
CA THR A 24 10.48 1.60 -21.03
C THR A 24 10.08 2.53 -19.89
N ILE A 25 9.81 1.99 -18.70
CA ILE A 25 9.42 2.82 -17.54
C ILE A 25 10.62 3.53 -16.92
N ALA A 26 11.81 2.93 -16.94
CA ALA A 26 13.02 3.62 -16.54
C ALA A 26 13.38 4.76 -17.52
N GLU A 27 13.05 4.64 -18.80
CA GLU A 27 13.10 5.72 -19.78
C GLU A 27 12.05 6.81 -19.47
N ASP A 28 10.77 6.43 -19.46
CA ASP A 28 9.64 7.37 -19.39
C ASP A 28 9.53 8.08 -18.03
N PHE A 29 9.77 7.37 -16.93
CA PHE A 29 9.65 7.89 -15.56
C PHE A 29 10.99 8.12 -14.88
N GLY A 30 12.01 7.34 -15.23
CA GLY A 30 13.34 7.42 -14.63
C GLY A 30 14.32 8.34 -15.37
N GLY A 31 14.02 8.72 -16.62
CA GLY A 31 14.91 9.53 -17.46
C GLY A 31 16.22 8.84 -17.84
N TYR A 32 16.28 7.50 -17.81
CA TYR A 32 17.44 6.75 -18.26
C TYR A 32 17.48 6.72 -19.80
N ASP A 33 18.66 6.95 -20.39
CA ASP A 33 18.87 6.80 -21.84
C ASP A 33 19.69 5.53 -22.10
N PHE A 34 19.04 4.55 -22.76
CA PHE A 34 19.62 3.25 -23.08
C PHE A 34 20.18 3.17 -24.51
N THR A 35 20.02 4.21 -25.33
CA THR A 35 20.26 4.19 -26.79
C THR A 35 21.73 3.96 -27.19
N ASN A 36 22.68 4.32 -26.32
CA ASN A 36 24.13 4.23 -26.58
C ASN A 36 24.90 3.45 -25.50
N ARG A 37 24.23 2.60 -24.71
CA ARG A 37 24.85 1.86 -23.60
C ARG A 37 25.07 0.39 -23.92
N THR A 38 26.11 -0.19 -23.34
CA THR A 38 26.34 -1.64 -23.44
C THR A 38 25.32 -2.41 -22.59
N ASN A 39 24.97 -3.63 -23.00
CA ASN A 39 24.06 -4.52 -22.24
C ASN A 39 24.41 -4.66 -20.75
N ALA A 40 25.69 -4.58 -20.39
CA ALA A 40 26.13 -4.61 -19.00
C ALA A 40 25.71 -3.36 -18.20
N GLN A 41 25.78 -2.18 -18.82
CA GLN A 41 25.37 -0.91 -18.22
C GLN A 41 23.84 -0.82 -18.11
N ILE A 42 23.12 -1.23 -19.16
CA ILE A 42 21.65 -1.31 -19.16
C ILE A 42 21.17 -2.21 -18.01
N ASN A 43 21.80 -3.37 -17.81
CA ASN A 43 21.47 -4.27 -16.72
C ASN A 43 21.71 -3.67 -15.33
N ALA A 44 22.78 -2.89 -15.17
CA ALA A 44 23.07 -2.23 -13.90
C ALA A 44 22.05 -1.14 -13.59
N ASP A 45 21.68 -0.33 -14.58
CA ASP A 45 20.73 0.76 -14.47
C ASP A 45 19.31 0.24 -14.17
N VAL A 46 18.84 -0.76 -14.92
CA VAL A 46 17.55 -1.42 -14.70
C VAL A 46 17.49 -2.04 -13.30
N ARG A 47 18.59 -2.66 -12.84
CA ARG A 47 18.66 -3.26 -11.50
C ARG A 47 18.58 -2.20 -10.40
N SER A 48 19.26 -1.07 -10.57
CA SER A 48 19.22 0.06 -9.63
C SER A 48 17.80 0.62 -9.53
N PHE A 49 17.15 0.84 -10.68
CA PHE A 49 15.77 1.31 -10.75
C PHE A 49 14.80 0.32 -10.08
N SER A 50 14.93 -0.99 -10.33
CA SER A 50 14.12 -2.01 -9.68
C SER A 50 14.24 -1.99 -8.16
N VAL A 51 15.45 -1.81 -7.61
CA VAL A 51 15.67 -1.72 -6.15
C VAL A 51 14.95 -0.53 -5.55
N ILE A 52 15.04 0.64 -6.19
CA ILE A 52 14.35 1.86 -5.74
C ILE A 52 12.83 1.66 -5.77
N MET A 53 12.30 1.07 -6.85
CA MET A 53 10.88 0.76 -6.97
C MET A 53 10.38 -0.20 -5.89
N ILE A 54 11.14 -1.25 -5.56
CA ILE A 54 10.81 -2.17 -4.48
C ILE A 54 10.79 -1.44 -3.13
N LEU A 55 11.75 -0.54 -2.88
CA LEU A 55 11.81 0.23 -1.64
C LEU A 55 10.59 1.15 -1.48
N LEU A 56 10.21 1.86 -2.54
CA LEU A 56 9.00 2.69 -2.56
C LEU A 56 7.73 1.87 -2.33
N LEU A 57 7.65 0.67 -2.93
CA LEU A 57 6.52 -0.23 -2.70
C LEU A 57 6.45 -0.70 -1.24
N ALA A 58 7.59 -1.05 -0.65
CA ALA A 58 7.64 -1.48 0.74
C ALA A 58 7.09 -0.39 1.68
N ILE A 59 7.49 0.87 1.46
CA ILE A 59 6.97 2.03 2.19
C ILE A 59 5.46 2.17 1.96
N PHE A 60 5.00 2.05 0.71
CA PHE A 60 3.59 2.14 0.37
C PHE A 60 2.74 1.07 1.06
N ILE A 61 3.22 -0.17 1.12
CA ILE A 61 2.53 -1.27 1.82
C ILE A 61 2.45 -1.00 3.32
N VAL A 62 3.54 -0.54 3.95
CA VAL A 62 3.53 -0.17 5.37
C VAL A 62 2.52 0.93 5.65
N VAL A 63 2.48 1.96 4.81
CA VAL A 63 1.49 3.04 4.92
C VAL A 63 0.06 2.50 4.78
N GLN A 64 -0.18 1.58 3.85
CA GLN A 64 -1.52 0.95 3.71
C GLN A 64 -1.91 0.15 4.95
N LEU A 65 -1.00 -0.67 5.50
CA LEU A 65 -1.25 -1.43 6.72
C LEU A 65 -1.59 -0.50 7.89
N TRP A 66 -0.88 0.62 8.01
CA TRP A 66 -1.17 1.63 9.02
C TRP A 66 -2.56 2.25 8.84
N PHE A 67 -2.95 2.61 7.61
CA PHE A 67 -4.31 3.09 7.34
C PHE A 67 -5.38 2.06 7.73
N PHE A 68 -5.16 0.77 7.46
CA PHE A 68 -6.08 -0.28 7.89
C PHE A 68 -6.20 -0.38 9.40
N GLU A 69 -5.08 -0.25 10.12
CA GLU A 69 -5.10 -0.24 11.59
C GLU A 69 -5.91 0.95 12.12
N VAL A 70 -5.73 2.14 11.55
CA VAL A 70 -6.49 3.34 11.92
C VAL A 70 -7.99 3.12 11.70
N ILE A 71 -8.37 2.61 10.53
CA ILE A 71 -9.78 2.31 10.21
C ILE A 71 -10.35 1.26 11.17
N TYR A 72 -9.58 0.20 11.47
CA TYR A 72 -10.01 -0.86 12.37
C TYR A 72 -10.24 -0.33 13.80
N ARG A 73 -9.32 0.48 14.32
CA ARG A 73 -9.45 1.12 15.63
C ARG A 73 -10.66 2.06 15.66
N PHE A 74 -10.87 2.82 14.59
CA PHE A 74 -12.04 3.70 14.48
C PHE A 74 -13.35 2.92 14.45
N TYR A 75 -13.41 1.81 13.71
CA TYR A 75 -14.56 0.90 13.71
C TYR A 75 -14.84 0.33 15.11
N HIS A 76 -13.81 -0.13 15.82
CA HIS A 76 -13.97 -0.63 17.19
C HIS A 76 -14.48 0.46 18.14
N PHE A 77 -13.94 1.67 18.03
CA PHE A 77 -14.42 2.82 18.80
C PHE A 77 -15.90 3.12 18.56
N LEU A 78 -16.36 3.08 17.31
CA LEU A 78 -17.78 3.26 16.98
C LEU A 78 -18.63 2.14 17.59
N LYS A 79 -18.19 0.89 17.48
CA LYS A 79 -18.89 -0.28 18.03
C LYS A 79 -19.01 -0.22 19.57
N ASP A 80 -17.96 0.22 20.26
CA ASP A 80 -17.98 0.41 21.71
C ASP A 80 -18.99 1.51 22.12
N ARG A 81 -19.10 2.56 21.30
CA ARG A 81 -20.06 3.64 21.55
C ARG A 81 -21.50 3.18 21.33
N GLU A 82 -21.78 2.42 20.28
CA GLU A 82 -23.12 1.85 20.01
C GLU A 82 -23.60 0.91 21.14
N THR A 83 -22.69 0.17 21.76
CA THR A 83 -23.02 -0.71 22.90
C THR A 83 -23.15 0.04 24.22
N SER A 84 -22.44 1.15 24.42
CA SER A 84 -22.53 1.99 25.63
C SER A 84 -23.86 2.78 25.75
N PHE A 85 -24.53 3.08 24.64
CA PHE A 85 -25.83 3.75 24.65
C PHE A 85 -26.99 2.83 25.08
N ASN A 86 -26.82 1.51 25.02
CA ASN A 86 -27.84 0.55 25.46
C ASN A 86 -27.88 0.36 26.99
N PHE A 87 -26.98 0.96 27.77
CA PHE A 87 -26.84 0.67 29.21
C PHE A 87 -27.28 1.79 30.18
N HIS A 88 -28.18 2.68 29.76
CA HIS A 88 -28.77 3.69 30.66
C HIS A 88 -30.31 3.81 30.58
N MET A 89 -31.03 2.86 29.98
CA MET A 89 -32.50 2.91 29.91
C MET A 89 -33.23 1.97 30.89
N ASP A 90 -32.53 1.11 31.66
CA ASP A 90 -33.20 -0.01 32.36
C ASP A 90 -33.05 -0.08 33.90
N THR A 91 -32.53 0.91 34.63
CA THR A 91 -32.36 0.72 36.10
C THR A 91 -32.79 1.84 37.05
N ASP A 92 -33.41 2.93 36.59
CA ASP A 92 -33.92 4.00 37.49
C ASP A 92 -35.44 4.02 37.68
N PHE A 93 -36.17 2.96 37.28
CA PHE A 93 -37.58 2.78 37.66
C PHE A 93 -37.73 1.82 38.87
N ARG A 94 -37.03 2.12 39.97
CA ARG A 94 -37.48 1.70 41.30
C ARG A 94 -38.25 2.86 41.93
N ILE A 95 -39.51 3.01 41.51
CA ILE A 95 -40.48 3.76 42.31
C ILE A 95 -40.67 2.95 43.59
N GLY A 96 -40.56 3.66 44.71
CA GLY A 96 -40.39 3.16 46.06
C GLY A 96 -41.40 2.11 46.53
N ASP A 97 -40.93 1.37 47.52
CA ASP A 97 -41.75 0.74 48.55
C ASP A 97 -42.80 1.71 49.13
#